data_AF-A0A7C3N2L3-F1
#
_entry.id   AF-A0A7C3N2L3-F1
#
_cell.length_a   1.000
_cell.length_b   1.000
_cell.length_c   1.000
_cell.angle_alpha   90.00
_cell.angle_beta   90.00
_cell.angle_gamma   90.00
#
_symmetry.space_group_name_H-M   'P 1'
#
loop_
_entity.id
_entity.type
_entity.pdbx_description
1 polymer ?
#
loop_
_entity_poly.entity_id
_entity_poly.type
_entity_poly.pdbx_seq_one_letter_code
_entity_poly.pdbx_strand_id
1 'polypeptide(L)' 'MRAAIEAENLLDLGGVYGDRKFGDPVEYDNLKLVLTDDTVEITVFNRGIALLMLDDERIRRIHRVLCKLDVMEID' A
#
# COMPACT_ATOMS: atom_id res chain seq x y z
N MET A 1 2.65 14.29 -0.37
CA MET A 1 1.80 13.13 -0.05
C MET A 1 0.51 13.10 -0.85
N ARG A 2 -0.43 14.05 -0.66
CA ARG A 2 -1.72 14.11 -1.37
C ARG A 2 -1.63 13.92 -2.90
N ALA A 3 -0.74 14.65 -3.56
CA ALA A 3 -0.55 14.52 -5.01
C ALA A 3 -0.11 13.10 -5.46
N ALA A 4 0.63 12.37 -4.62
CA ALA A 4 1.00 10.98 -4.92
C ALA A 4 -0.18 10.03 -4.77
N ILE A 5 -1.00 10.22 -3.74
CA ILE A 5 -2.24 9.45 -3.53
C ILE A 5 -3.19 9.65 -4.72
N GLU A 6 -3.34 10.88 -5.20
CA GLU A 6 -4.17 11.21 -6.36
C GLU A 6 -3.59 10.67 -7.67
N ALA A 7 -2.29 10.86 -7.93
CA ALA A 7 -1.63 10.37 -9.15
C ALA A 7 -1.67 8.84 -9.27
N GLU A 8 -1.57 8.14 -8.14
CA GLU A 8 -1.66 6.68 -8.06
C GLU A 8 -3.08 6.19 -7.76
N ASN A 9 -4.05 7.11 -7.69
CA ASN A 9 -5.47 6.89 -7.49
C ASN A 9 -5.78 5.83 -6.39
N LEU A 10 -5.19 6.03 -5.22
CA LEU A 10 -5.31 5.13 -4.06
C LEU A 10 -6.68 5.14 -3.40
N LEU A 11 -7.49 6.19 -3.63
CA LEU A 11 -8.83 6.29 -3.04
C LEU A 11 -9.75 5.16 -3.52
N ASP A 12 -9.51 4.64 -4.72
CA ASP A 12 -10.28 3.51 -5.28
C ASP A 12 -9.66 2.14 -4.96
N LEU A 13 -8.57 2.09 -4.18
CA LEU A 13 -7.81 0.87 -3.91
C LEU A 13 -8.10 0.26 -2.54
N GLY A 14 -9.16 0.69 -1.83
CA GLY A 14 -9.56 0.07 -0.57
C GLY A 14 -9.65 -1.46 -0.66
N GLY A 15 -9.06 -2.17 0.29
CA GLY A 15 -9.05 -3.63 0.29
C GLY A 15 -7.78 -4.28 0.83
N VAL A 16 -7.68 -5.59 0.63
CA VAL A 16 -6.57 -6.45 1.09
C VAL A 16 -5.85 -7.03 -0.11
N TYR A 17 -4.53 -6.90 -0.14
CA TYR A 17 -3.66 -7.32 -1.23
C TYR A 17 -2.48 -8.17 -0.74
N GLY A 18 -1.84 -8.85 -1.70
CA GLY A 18 -0.82 -9.85 -1.40
C GLY A 18 -1.43 -11.09 -0.75
N ASP A 19 -0.58 -11.97 -0.22
CA ASP A 19 -1.03 -13.19 0.43
C ASP A 19 -0.21 -13.45 1.69
N ARG A 20 -0.93 -13.48 2.83
CA ARG A 20 -0.43 -13.72 4.18
C ARG A 20 0.24 -15.09 4.38
N LYS A 21 0.11 -16.01 3.43
CA LYS A 21 0.70 -17.36 3.50
C LYS A 21 2.11 -17.43 2.93
N PHE A 22 2.55 -16.43 2.18
CA PHE A 22 3.93 -16.35 1.69
C PHE A 22 4.79 -15.58 2.70
N GLY A 23 6.06 -15.93 2.84
CA GLY A 23 6.97 -15.24 3.77
C GLY A 23 6.83 -15.65 5.23
N ASP A 24 7.97 -15.71 5.92
CA ASP A 24 8.08 -15.93 7.36
C ASP A 24 9.32 -15.16 7.88
N PRO A 25 9.16 -14.13 8.75
CA PRO A 25 7.89 -13.63 9.27
C PRO A 25 7.01 -12.96 8.19
N VAL A 26 5.71 -12.89 8.44
CA VAL A 26 4.75 -12.21 7.56
C VAL A 26 4.98 -10.69 7.63
N GLU A 27 5.23 -10.06 6.48
CA GLU A 27 5.24 -8.60 6.33
C GLU A 27 3.80 -8.08 6.24
N TYR A 28 3.50 -6.99 6.95
CA TYR A 28 2.18 -6.38 7.04
C TYR A 28 2.27 -4.85 6.91
N ASP A 29 1.71 -4.30 5.84
CA ASP A 29 1.51 -2.87 5.67
C ASP A 29 0.02 -2.54 5.83
N ASN A 30 -0.29 -1.46 6.55
CA ASN A 30 -1.63 -0.89 6.61
C ASN A 30 -1.55 0.62 6.35
N LEU A 31 -2.32 1.08 5.36
CA LEU A 31 -2.48 2.48 5.04
C LEU A 31 -3.95 2.87 5.22
N LYS A 32 -4.20 3.82 6.12
CA LYS A 32 -5.52 4.37 6.37
C LYS A 32 -5.59 5.82 5.89
N LEU A 33 -6.42 6.07 4.89
CA LEU A 33 -6.68 7.40 4.35
C LEU A 33 -8.01 7.92 4.91
N VAL A 34 -7.93 8.90 5.81
CA VAL A 34 -9.11 9.54 6.39
C VAL A 34 -9.47 10.77 5.55
N LEU A 35 -10.64 10.74 4.93
CA LEU A 35 -11.22 11.84 4.16
C LEU A 35 -12.25 12.58 5.02
N THR A 36 -12.82 13.65 4.47
CA THR A 36 -13.87 14.42 5.15
C THR A 36 -15.13 13.58 5.41
N ASP A 37 -15.52 12.75 4.44
CA ASP A 37 -16.80 12.02 4.46
C ASP A 37 -16.64 10.49 4.45
N ASP A 38 -15.40 9.98 4.32
CA ASP A 38 -15.14 8.54 4.17
C ASP A 38 -13.74 8.15 4.65
N THR A 39 -13.48 6.85 4.71
CA THR A 39 -12.16 6.29 5.00
C THR A 39 -11.86 5.15 4.03
N VAL A 40 -10.67 5.22 3.41
CA VAL A 40 -10.15 4.15 2.56
C VAL A 40 -9.04 3.44 3.32
N GLU A 41 -9.18 2.14 3.52
CA GLU A 41 -8.18 1.31 4.20
C GLU A 41 -7.60 0.30 3.22
N ILE A 42 -6.27 0.25 3.18
CA ILE A 42 -5.50 -0.62 2.30
C ILE A 42 -4.56 -1.45 3.16
N THR A 43 -4.67 -2.77 3.05
CA THR A 43 -3.77 -3.71 3.72
C THR A 43 -2.99 -4.49 2.67
N VAL A 44 -1.67 -4.59 2.84
CA VAL A 44 -0.82 -5.40 1.96
C VAL A 44 -0.03 -6.39 2.80
N PHE A 45 -0.16 -7.67 2.49
CA PHE A 45 0.67 -8.73 3.06
C PHE A 45 1.84 -9.04 2.13
N ASN A 46 3.03 -9.17 2.70
CA ASN A 46 4.22 -9.62 1.97
C ASN A 46 4.45 -8.83 0.70
N ARG A 47 4.36 -7.50 0.82
CA ARG A 47 4.45 -6.55 -0.28
C ARG A 47 5.70 -6.77 -1.12
N GLY A 48 6.85 -7.03 -0.50
CA GLY A 48 8.09 -7.31 -1.24
C GLY A 48 7.98 -8.57 -2.13
N ILE A 49 7.45 -9.67 -1.57
CA ILE A 49 7.21 -10.91 -2.33
C ILE A 49 6.18 -10.66 -3.42
N ALA A 50 5.09 -9.96 -3.10
CA ALA A 50 4.03 -9.66 -4.04
C ALA A 50 4.53 -8.82 -5.23
N LEU A 51 5.40 -7.83 -5.00
CA LEU A 51 6.02 -7.04 -6.07
C LEU A 51 6.94 -7.85 -6.98
N LEU A 52 7.62 -8.86 -6.43
CA LEU A 52 8.53 -9.73 -7.18
C LEU A 52 7.79 -10.83 -7.96
N MET A 53 6.74 -11.39 -7.37
CA MET A 53 6.09 -12.62 -7.85
C MET A 53 4.75 -12.37 -8.55
N LEU A 54 4.07 -11.26 -8.24
CA LEU A 54 2.76 -10.94 -8.80
C LEU A 54 2.88 -9.75 -9.76
N ASP A 55 2.33 -9.89 -10.95
CA ASP A 55 2.14 -8.76 -11.86
C ASP A 55 0.85 -8.00 -11.52
N ASP A 56 0.77 -7.45 -10.30
CA ASP A 56 -0.39 -6.70 -9.81
C ASP A 56 -0.07 -5.19 -9.76
N GLU A 57 -0.62 -4.45 -10.73
CA GLU A 57 -0.44 -3.00 -10.80
C GLU A 57 -0.97 -2.26 -9.56
N ARG A 58 -1.97 -2.79 -8.87
CA ARG A 58 -2.51 -2.17 -7.65
C ARG A 58 -1.45 -2.15 -6.56
N ILE A 59 -0.70 -3.25 -6.41
CA ILE A 59 0.39 -3.36 -5.45
C ILE A 59 1.53 -2.42 -5.85
N ARG A 60 1.85 -2.28 -7.15
CA ARG A 60 2.86 -1.32 -7.61
C ARG A 60 2.47 0.13 -7.31
N ARG A 61 1.21 0.51 -7.54
CA ARG A 61 0.67 1.84 -7.21
C ARG A 61 0.75 2.13 -5.70
N ILE A 62 0.32 1.17 -4.88
CA ILE A 62 0.42 1.27 -3.42
C ILE A 62 1.88 1.44 -2.98
N HIS A 63 2.79 0.61 -3.50
CA HIS A 63 4.21 0.68 -3.21
C HIS A 63 4.82 2.05 -3.56
N ARG A 64 4.51 2.62 -4.72
CA ARG A 64 5.00 3.95 -5.13
C ARG A 64 4.60 5.07 -4.16
N VAL A 65 3.44 4.95 -3.52
CA VAL A 65 3.01 5.90 -2.48
C VAL A 65 3.67 5.61 -1.14
N LEU A 66 3.71 4.34 -0.71
CA LEU A 66 4.32 3.95 0.58
C LEU A 66 5.82 4.32 0.64
N CYS A 67 6.58 4.14 -0.44
CA CYS A 67 7.98 4.57 -0.48
C CYS A 67 8.19 6.09 -0.29
N LYS A 68 7.15 6.91 -0.53
CA LYS A 68 7.22 8.36 -0.27
C LYS A 68 6.86 8.70 1.19
N LEU A 69 6.22 7.78 1.92
CA LEU A 69 5.93 7.90 3.35
C LEU A 69 7.17 7.50 4.17
N ASP A 70 7.82 6.39 3.83
CA ASP A 70 8.98 5.88 4.57
C ASP A 70 10.16 6.87 4.61
N VAL A 71 10.29 7.74 3.60
CA VAL A 71 11.32 8.80 3.55
C VAL A 71 11.04 9.95 4.54
N MET A 72 9.81 10.06 5.05
CA MET A 72 9.39 11.11 5.98
C MET A 72 9.49 10.69 7.46
N GLU A 73 9.81 9.43 7.77
CA GLU A 73 9.97 8.93 9.16
C GLU A 73 11.40 9.07 9.72
N ILE A 74 12.30 9.79 9.04
CA ILE A 74 13.63 10.12 9.58
C ILE A 74 13.61 11.58 10.06
N ASP A 75 13.22 11.77 11.32
CA ASP A 75 13.64 12.91 12.17
C ASP A 75 14.76 12.44 13.12
#